data_AF-A0A1E5R7C7-F1
#
_entry.id   AF-A0A1E5R7C7-F1
#
_cell.length_a   1.000
_cell.length_b   1.000
_cell.length_c   1.000
_cell.angle_alpha   90.00
_cell.angle_beta   90.00
_cell.angle_gamma   90.00
#
_symmetry.space_group_name_H-M   'P 1'
#
loop_
_entity.id
_entity.type
_entity.pdbx_description
1 polymer ?
#
loop_
_entity_poly.entity_id
_entity_poly.type
_entity_poly.pdbx_seq_one_letter_code
_entity_poly.pdbx_strand_id
1 'polypeptide(L)'
;MFRLATRQKRFLHSTSGLFNAAGTPTKADVFNPKTWKGLPAPQVLDLYYARHQELGRNYKPNNDELSALMGIASDIGMDAKDLKTLYDANEFFYIPHTGKNEVTELPSLAQDLVQEHREQRFYNRLAAHDLPQLVQFRKPYQRPDLKTHPITYKYTQYVGEEHPNSKKVVLKCNVADLPNMSEQELHALKLLATTRYDYQTDVLKFSSDRFPEPRQNAKYLSDVLNKLILEAKANAKEFKDVPLDKRHINARTMRKKTKGKINEFPKEWERPQDAPKEPFDAARLILKSKNL
;
A
#
# COMPACT_ATOMS: atom_id res chain seq x y z
N MET A 1 -24.19 13.64 -4.62
CA MET A 1 -22.74 13.68 -4.32
C MET A 1 -22.54 13.65 -2.82
N PHE A 2 -22.60 12.47 -2.21
CA PHE A 2 -22.43 12.30 -0.76
C PHE A 2 -20.95 12.01 -0.46
N ARG A 3 -20.26 12.95 0.22
CA ARG A 3 -18.93 12.70 0.80
C ARG A 3 -19.12 11.96 2.12
N LEU A 4 -18.96 10.63 2.09
CA LEU A 4 -18.76 9.83 3.28
C LEU A 4 -17.34 10.07 3.79
N ALA A 5 -17.18 11.07 4.67
CA ALA A 5 -15.97 11.22 5.48
C ALA A 5 -16.04 10.20 6.61
N THR A 6 -15.72 8.94 6.32
CA THR A 6 -15.42 7.95 7.36
C THR A 6 -14.07 8.30 7.97
N ARG A 7 -14.10 9.26 8.91
CA ARG A 7 -13.01 9.50 9.84
C ARG A 7 -12.92 8.27 10.74
N GLN A 8 -12.22 7.24 10.29
CA GLN A 8 -11.78 6.14 11.16
C GLN A 8 -10.99 6.79 12.29
N LYS A 9 -11.64 6.95 13.45
CA LYS A 9 -10.94 7.19 14.71
C LYS A 9 -10.10 5.94 14.94
N ARG A 10 -8.85 5.98 14.48
CA ARG A 10 -7.80 5.13 15.02
C ARG A 10 -7.67 5.55 16.48
N PHE A 11 -8.47 4.95 17.35
CA PHE A 11 -8.13 4.82 18.75
C PHE A 11 -6.89 3.93 18.79
N LEU A 12 -5.73 4.54 18.53
CA LEU A 12 -4.52 4.07 19.17
C LEU A 12 -4.86 4.18 20.66
N HIS A 13 -5.14 3.05 21.29
CA HIS A 13 -4.97 2.95 22.74
C HIS A 13 -3.47 3.10 22.96
N SER A 14 -2.98 4.34 22.87
CA SER A 14 -1.74 4.71 23.49
C SER A 14 -2.07 4.62 24.96
N THR A 15 -1.74 3.49 25.59
CA THR A 15 -1.39 3.54 27.00
C THR A 15 -0.13 4.41 27.04
N SER A 16 -0.32 5.72 27.03
CA SER A 16 0.71 6.69 27.32
C SER A 16 1.03 6.49 28.79
N GLY A 17 1.85 5.49 29.09
CA GLY A 17 2.55 5.44 30.36
C GLY A 17 3.30 6.76 30.45
N LEU A 18 2.90 7.62 31.39
CA LEU A 18 3.65 8.82 31.68
C LEU A 18 5.01 8.33 32.20
N PHE A 19 6.06 8.62 31.45
CA PHE A 19 7.42 8.31 31.83
C PHE A 19 7.94 9.48 32.66
N ASN A 20 8.57 9.19 33.79
CA ASN A 20 9.33 10.22 34.51
C ASN A 20 10.48 10.74 33.64
N ALA A 21 11.09 11.88 34.00
CA ALA A 21 12.30 12.40 33.33
C ALA A 21 13.47 11.38 33.23
N ALA A 22 13.43 10.31 34.05
CA ALA A 22 14.37 9.19 34.05
C ALA A 22 13.93 7.96 33.21
N GLY A 23 12.85 8.05 32.42
CA GLY A 23 12.38 6.98 31.54
C GLY A 23 11.75 5.76 32.25
N THR A 24 11.45 5.84 33.54
CA THR A 24 10.78 4.77 34.29
C THR A 24 9.26 4.90 34.18
N PRO A 25 8.51 3.79 33.98
CA PRO A 25 7.06 3.82 33.95
C PRO A 25 6.56 4.20 35.33
N THR A 26 5.83 5.30 35.44
CA THR A 26 5.27 5.68 36.72
C THR A 26 4.17 4.71 37.09
N LYS A 27 4.15 4.25 38.35
CA LYS A 27 3.05 3.45 38.92
C LYS A 27 1.74 4.25 39.03
N ALA A 28 1.70 5.46 38.49
CA ALA A 28 0.56 6.36 38.52
C ALA A 28 -0.38 6.03 37.37
N ASP A 29 -1.64 5.84 37.71
CA ASP A 29 -2.71 5.48 36.77
C ASP A 29 -3.70 6.63 36.67
N VAL A 30 -4.06 7.01 35.44
CA VAL A 30 -5.01 8.09 35.11
C VAL A 30 -6.39 7.85 35.75
N PHE A 31 -6.81 6.58 35.86
CA PHE A 31 -8.13 6.25 36.40
C PHE A 31 -8.14 6.16 37.94
N ASN A 32 -6.97 6.00 38.57
CA ASN A 32 -6.82 5.81 40.01
C ASN A 32 -6.04 6.95 40.68
N PRO A 33 -6.72 8.05 41.09
CA PRO A 33 -6.07 9.25 41.60
C PRO A 33 -5.40 9.09 42.96
N LYS A 34 -5.66 7.97 43.66
CA LYS A 34 -4.91 7.59 44.88
C LYS A 34 -3.40 7.48 44.64
N THR A 35 -3.01 7.14 43.42
CA THR A 35 -1.61 6.92 43.04
C THR A 35 -0.85 8.22 42.76
N TRP A 36 -1.52 9.38 42.78
CA TRP A 36 -0.96 10.66 42.37
C TRP A 36 -0.25 11.42 43.50
N LYS A 37 -0.34 10.91 44.73
CA LYS A 37 0.25 11.54 45.92
C LYS A 37 1.78 11.45 45.84
N GLY A 38 2.47 12.58 45.98
CA GLY A 38 3.93 12.67 45.98
C GLY A 38 4.60 12.74 44.60
N LEU A 39 3.81 12.92 43.53
CA LEU A 39 4.33 13.17 42.18
C LEU A 39 4.66 14.67 42.00
N PRO A 40 5.57 15.02 41.07
CA PRO A 40 5.89 16.41 40.76
C PRO A 40 4.71 17.14 40.12
N ALA A 41 4.67 18.46 40.33
CA ALA A 41 3.66 19.38 39.84
C ALA A 41 3.16 19.14 38.39
N PRO A 42 4.03 19.13 37.35
CA PRO A 42 3.59 18.98 35.97
C PRO A 42 2.93 17.62 35.70
N GLN A 43 3.40 16.57 36.36
CA GLN A 43 2.91 15.22 36.13
C GLN A 43 1.49 15.00 36.68
N VAL A 44 1.17 15.60 37.83
CA VAL A 44 -0.20 15.52 38.38
C VAL A 44 -1.16 16.35 37.54
N LEU A 45 -0.72 17.50 37.01
CA LEU A 45 -1.53 18.29 36.08
C LEU A 45 -1.79 17.52 34.77
N ASP A 46 -0.77 16.89 34.19
CA ASP A 46 -0.93 16.04 33.01
C ASP A 46 -1.90 14.88 33.27
N LEU A 47 -1.80 14.23 34.43
CA LEU A 47 -2.72 13.17 34.87
C LEU A 47 -4.15 13.69 35.05
N TYR A 48 -4.31 14.86 35.67
CA TYR A 48 -5.58 15.54 35.87
C TYR A 48 -6.25 15.88 34.52
N TYR A 49 -5.52 16.51 33.59
CA TYR A 49 -6.03 16.82 32.27
C TYR A 49 -6.33 15.57 31.44
N ALA A 50 -5.45 14.56 31.48
CA ALA A 50 -5.69 13.28 30.82
C ALA A 50 -6.96 12.60 31.36
N ARG A 51 -7.15 12.59 32.68
CA ARG A 51 -8.36 12.03 33.33
C ARG A 51 -9.63 12.76 32.90
N HIS A 52 -9.61 14.09 32.85
CA HIS A 52 -10.72 14.88 32.33
C HIS A 52 -11.00 14.63 30.84
N GLN A 53 -9.96 14.47 30.01
CA GLN A 53 -10.11 14.18 28.58
C GLN A 53 -10.68 12.78 28.32
N GLU A 54 -10.18 11.77 29.03
CA GLU A 54 -10.60 10.37 28.87
C GLU A 54 -12.02 10.13 29.41
N LEU A 55 -12.33 10.68 30.59
CA LEU A 55 -13.64 10.50 31.22
C LEU A 55 -14.72 11.44 30.64
N GLY A 56 -14.34 12.63 30.17
CA GLY A 56 -15.23 13.62 29.58
C GLY A 56 -16.48 13.87 30.44
N ARG A 57 -17.66 13.50 29.94
CA ARG A 57 -18.95 13.65 30.65
C ARG A 57 -19.10 12.74 31.88
N ASN A 58 -18.37 11.64 31.92
CA ASN A 58 -18.40 10.68 33.02
C ASN A 58 -17.41 11.06 34.13
N TYR A 59 -16.71 12.18 33.99
CA TYR A 59 -15.82 12.68 35.01
C TYR A 59 -16.60 12.93 36.32
N LYS A 60 -16.04 12.45 37.42
CA LYS A 60 -16.55 12.68 38.76
C LYS A 60 -15.41 13.16 39.63
N PRO A 61 -15.57 14.31 40.32
CA PRO A 61 -14.58 14.80 41.26
C PRO A 61 -14.25 13.74 42.31
N ASN A 62 -12.96 13.56 42.58
CA ASN A 62 -12.48 12.67 43.64
C ASN A 62 -11.67 13.47 44.68
N ASN A 63 -11.78 13.10 45.95
CA ASN A 63 -11.06 13.75 47.04
C ASN A 63 -9.56 13.47 47.00
N ASP A 64 -9.17 12.26 46.57
CA ASP A 64 -7.76 11.90 46.43
C ASP A 64 -7.06 12.72 45.33
N GLU A 65 -7.79 13.03 44.26
CA GLU A 65 -7.36 13.89 43.14
C GLU A 65 -7.18 15.34 43.62
N LEU A 66 -8.18 15.89 44.32
CA LEU A 66 -8.08 17.22 44.91
C LEU A 66 -6.90 17.32 45.89
N SER A 67 -6.67 16.29 46.71
CA SER A 67 -5.53 16.28 47.65
C SER A 67 -4.18 16.31 46.95
N ALA A 68 -4.06 15.65 45.79
CA ALA A 68 -2.84 15.67 44.98
C ALA A 68 -2.62 17.06 44.35
N LEU A 69 -3.69 17.69 43.83
CA LEU A 69 -3.62 19.04 43.26
C LEU A 69 -3.29 20.11 44.32
N MET A 70 -3.88 20.01 45.52
CA MET A 70 -3.59 20.91 46.62
C MET A 70 -2.13 20.81 47.09
N GLY A 71 -1.54 19.60 47.05
CA GLY A 71 -0.13 19.39 47.38
C GLY A 71 0.85 20.08 46.43
N ILE A 72 0.36 20.52 45.27
CA ILE A 72 1.14 21.12 44.18
C ILE A 72 0.84 22.61 44.00
N ALA A 73 -0.17 23.15 44.70
CA ALA A 73 -0.62 24.54 44.55
C ALA A 73 0.52 25.56 44.73
N SER A 74 1.42 25.33 45.70
CA SER A 74 2.60 26.17 45.95
C SER A 74 3.56 26.23 44.76
N ASP A 75 3.69 25.13 44.02
CA ASP A 75 4.65 25.00 42.91
C ASP A 75 4.15 25.70 41.65
N ILE A 76 2.82 25.78 41.48
CA ILE A 76 2.16 26.49 40.38
C ILE A 76 2.06 28.00 40.68
N GLY A 77 2.30 28.41 41.93
CA GLY A 77 2.14 29.79 42.38
C GLY A 77 0.67 30.19 42.59
N MET A 78 -0.19 29.22 42.92
CA MET A 78 -1.60 29.43 43.22
C MET A 78 -1.90 29.18 44.70
N ASP A 79 -2.85 29.93 45.28
CA ASP A 79 -3.33 29.57 46.62
C ASP A 79 -4.15 28.27 46.57
N ALA A 80 -4.00 27.44 47.59
CA ALA A 80 -4.70 26.14 47.66
C ALA A 80 -6.23 26.31 47.78
N LYS A 81 -6.69 27.44 48.32
CA LYS A 81 -8.11 27.79 48.40
C LYS A 81 -8.68 28.11 47.02
N ASP A 82 -7.96 28.92 46.25
CA ASP A 82 -8.35 29.32 44.90
C ASP A 82 -8.41 28.11 43.95
N LEU A 83 -7.43 27.20 44.06
CA LEU A 83 -7.42 25.95 43.28
C LEU A 83 -8.62 25.06 43.62
N LYS A 84 -8.97 24.96 44.90
CA LYS A 84 -10.14 24.19 45.33
C LYS A 84 -11.43 24.78 44.76
N THR A 85 -11.60 26.10 44.82
CA THR A 85 -12.77 26.77 44.23
C THR A 85 -12.89 26.52 42.73
N LEU A 86 -11.76 26.48 42.00
CA LEU A 86 -11.75 26.19 40.56
C LEU A 86 -12.08 24.72 40.26
N TYR A 87 -11.54 23.80 41.05
CA TYR A 87 -11.85 22.38 40.94
C TYR A 87 -13.34 22.08 41.20
N ASP A 88 -13.91 22.69 42.25
CA ASP A 88 -15.32 22.53 42.62
C ASP A 88 -16.25 23.19 41.59
N ALA A 89 -15.84 24.30 40.99
CA ALA A 89 -16.58 24.95 39.90
C ALA A 89 -16.59 24.13 38.60
N ASN A 90 -15.65 23.18 38.45
CA ASN A 90 -15.43 22.44 37.20
C ASN A 90 -15.29 23.37 35.97
N GLU A 91 -14.80 24.60 36.22
CA GLU A 91 -14.60 25.64 35.21
C GLU A 91 -13.12 25.64 34.79
N PHE A 92 -12.87 25.62 33.48
CA PHE A 92 -11.54 25.87 32.94
C PHE A 92 -11.18 27.34 33.10
N PHE A 93 -9.91 27.64 33.42
CA PHE A 93 -9.38 29.01 33.47
C PHE A 93 -9.69 29.76 32.15
N TYR A 94 -10.65 30.68 32.18
CA TYR A 94 -10.90 31.57 31.06
C TYR A 94 -10.13 32.86 31.27
N ILE A 95 -9.00 33.00 30.59
CA ILE A 95 -8.29 34.27 30.50
C ILE A 95 -8.82 34.96 29.24
N PRO A 96 -9.53 36.11 29.35
CA PRO A 96 -10.02 36.82 28.19
C PRO A 96 -8.83 37.26 27.32
N HIS A 97 -8.92 36.97 26.01
CA HIS A 97 -7.86 37.28 25.06
C HIS A 97 -7.87 38.80 24.77
N THR A 98 -7.14 39.57 25.57
CA THR A 98 -7.02 41.04 25.44
C THR A 98 -5.66 41.48 24.88
N GLY A 99 -4.85 40.53 24.42
CA GLY A 99 -3.53 40.79 23.84
C GLY A 99 -3.61 41.51 22.50
N LYS A 100 -2.70 42.46 22.28
CA LYS A 100 -2.39 42.95 20.93
C LYS A 100 -1.86 41.78 20.10
N ASN A 101 -2.11 41.76 18.79
CA ASN A 101 -1.58 40.73 17.88
C ASN A 101 -0.04 40.82 17.81
N GLU A 102 0.65 40.21 18.77
CA GLU A 102 2.07 39.96 18.70
C GLU A 102 2.32 38.93 17.59
N VAL A 103 3.37 39.13 16.78
CA VAL A 103 3.69 38.26 15.64
C VAL A 103 4.35 36.96 16.13
N THR A 104 3.60 36.15 16.88
CA THR A 104 4.05 34.89 17.49
C THR A 104 3.54 33.66 16.74
N GLU A 105 2.46 33.80 15.96
CA GLU A 105 1.84 32.71 15.23
C GLU A 105 1.91 32.92 13.70
N LEU A 106 2.05 31.82 12.96
CA LEU A 106 2.05 31.83 11.50
C LEU A 106 0.62 31.85 10.94
N PRO A 107 0.37 32.52 9.80
CA PRO A 107 -0.91 32.43 9.09
C PRO A 107 -1.22 31.00 8.64
N SER A 108 -2.51 30.65 8.46
CA SER A 108 -2.95 29.30 8.07
C SER A 108 -2.21 28.74 6.85
N LEU A 109 -2.03 29.52 5.77
CA LEU A 109 -1.30 29.06 4.58
C LEU A 109 0.16 28.71 4.90
N ALA A 110 0.81 29.48 5.77
CA ALA A 110 2.16 29.21 6.19
C ALA A 110 2.23 27.98 7.11
N GLN A 111 1.21 27.76 7.96
CA GLN A 111 1.10 26.54 8.76
C GLN A 111 0.95 25.29 7.87
N ASP A 112 0.19 25.37 6.78
CA ASP A 112 0.06 24.27 5.81
C ASP A 112 1.41 23.92 5.17
N LEU A 113 2.19 24.93 4.74
CA LEU A 113 3.55 24.71 4.20
C LEU A 113 4.50 24.10 5.24
N VAL A 114 4.41 24.56 6.49
CA VAL A 114 5.19 23.98 7.59
C VAL A 114 4.78 22.52 7.83
N GLN A 115 3.50 22.19 7.71
CA GLN A 115 2.98 20.84 7.86
C GLN A 115 3.47 19.93 6.71
N GLU A 116 3.40 20.38 5.46
CA GLU A 116 3.98 19.67 4.30
C GLU A 116 5.48 19.41 4.51
N HIS A 117 6.22 20.40 4.99
CA HIS A 117 7.64 20.24 5.27
C HIS A 117 7.90 19.23 6.41
N ARG A 118 7.04 19.18 7.44
CA ARG A 118 7.10 18.15 8.49
C ARG A 118 6.83 16.76 7.93
N GLU A 119 5.87 16.62 7.03
CA GLU A 119 5.56 15.36 6.35
C GLU A 119 6.73 14.90 5.47
N GLN A 120 7.34 15.81 4.71
CA GLN A 120 8.55 15.52 3.95
C GLN A 120 9.68 15.03 4.86
N ARG A 121 9.93 15.72 5.99
CA ARG A 121 10.96 15.31 6.95
C ARG A 121 10.64 13.97 7.62
N PHE A 122 9.37 13.67 7.85
CA PHE A 122 8.93 12.36 8.34
C PHE A 122 9.29 11.25 7.34
N TYR A 123 8.98 11.42 6.05
CA TYR A 123 9.35 10.44 5.02
C TYR A 123 10.86 10.32 4.84
N ASN A 124 11.61 11.41 4.96
CA ASN A 124 13.07 11.37 4.93
C ASN A 124 13.64 10.54 6.09
N ARG A 125 13.05 10.68 7.30
CA ARG A 125 13.43 9.89 8.47
C ARG A 125 13.12 8.40 8.27
N LEU A 126 11.92 8.09 7.76
CA LEU A 126 11.50 6.72 7.44
C LEU A 126 12.45 6.11 6.41
N ALA A 127 12.84 6.86 5.38
CA ALA A 127 13.80 6.43 4.37
C ALA A 127 15.19 6.16 4.94
N ALA A 128 15.67 7.00 5.86
CA ALA A 128 16.99 6.88 6.46
C ALA A 128 17.10 5.75 7.49
N HIS A 129 16.05 5.52 8.30
CA HIS A 129 16.13 4.61 9.45
C HIS A 129 15.28 3.35 9.31
N ASP A 130 14.08 3.43 8.75
CA ASP A 130 13.14 2.30 8.70
C ASP A 130 13.32 1.46 7.43
N LEU A 131 13.52 2.08 6.26
CA LEU A 131 13.74 1.33 5.01
C LEU A 131 14.96 0.40 5.06
N PRO A 132 16.10 0.77 5.66
CA PRO A 132 17.22 -0.17 5.82
C PRO A 132 16.87 -1.39 6.68
N GLN A 133 15.95 -1.27 7.64
CA GLN A 133 15.49 -2.41 8.44
C GLN A 133 14.66 -3.39 7.60
N LEU A 134 13.94 -2.92 6.57
CA LEU A 134 13.19 -3.78 5.66
C LEU A 134 14.09 -4.75 4.86
N VAL A 135 15.39 -4.45 4.74
CA VAL A 135 16.37 -5.34 4.10
C VAL A 135 16.44 -6.70 4.80
N GLN A 136 16.17 -6.76 6.10
CA GLN A 136 16.12 -8.01 6.86
C GLN A 136 15.06 -9.00 6.32
N PHE A 137 14.00 -8.48 5.69
CA PHE A 137 12.92 -9.28 5.12
C PHE A 137 13.08 -9.53 3.61
N ARG A 138 14.24 -9.20 3.03
CA ARG A 138 14.52 -9.39 1.60
C ARG A 138 14.58 -10.88 1.26
N LYS A 139 13.84 -11.28 0.23
CA LYS A 139 13.91 -12.62 -0.36
C LYS A 139 14.45 -12.52 -1.80
N PRO A 140 15.45 -13.32 -2.21
CA PRO A 140 15.92 -13.33 -3.59
C PRO A 140 14.82 -13.87 -4.52
N TYR A 141 14.75 -13.34 -5.74
CA TYR A 141 13.80 -13.82 -6.73
C TYR A 141 14.18 -15.24 -7.18
N GLN A 142 13.32 -16.21 -6.89
CA GLN A 142 13.44 -17.57 -7.40
C GLN A 142 12.56 -17.68 -8.64
N ARG A 143 13.19 -17.74 -9.81
CA ARG A 143 12.48 -17.87 -11.09
C ARG A 143 11.80 -19.24 -11.15
N PRO A 144 10.48 -19.32 -11.34
CA PRO A 144 9.83 -20.61 -11.59
C PRO A 144 10.26 -21.14 -12.96
N ASP A 145 10.51 -22.44 -13.03
CA ASP A 145 10.82 -23.10 -14.31
C ASP A 145 9.56 -23.14 -15.19
N LEU A 146 9.71 -22.74 -16.45
CA LEU A 146 8.59 -22.60 -17.39
C LEU A 146 8.01 -23.96 -17.79
N LYS A 147 8.82 -25.02 -17.77
CA LYS A 147 8.35 -26.38 -18.09
C LYS A 147 7.41 -26.93 -17.02
N THR A 148 7.68 -26.61 -15.76
CA THR A 148 6.86 -27.06 -14.61
C THR A 148 5.69 -26.11 -14.34
N HIS A 149 5.88 -24.80 -14.53
CA HIS A 149 4.88 -23.77 -14.24
C HIS A 149 4.57 -22.89 -15.48
N PRO A 150 3.95 -23.45 -16.55
CA PRO A 150 3.62 -22.71 -17.77
C PRO A 150 2.38 -21.80 -17.62
N ILE A 151 1.63 -21.94 -16.53
CA ILE A 151 0.37 -21.24 -16.30
C ILE A 151 0.59 -20.01 -15.43
N THR A 152 -0.01 -18.90 -15.83
CA THR A 152 0.01 -17.64 -15.08
C THR A 152 -1.41 -17.25 -14.67
N TYR A 153 -1.60 -17.08 -13.35
CA TYR A 153 -2.81 -16.51 -12.78
C TYR A 153 -2.59 -15.03 -12.47
N LYS A 154 -3.42 -14.15 -13.01
CA LYS A 154 -3.43 -12.73 -12.68
C LYS A 154 -4.59 -12.43 -11.75
N TYR A 155 -4.25 -11.96 -10.55
CA TYR A 155 -5.16 -11.41 -9.56
C TYR A 155 -5.12 -9.87 -9.64
N THR A 156 -6.22 -9.22 -9.31
CA THR A 156 -6.30 -7.76 -9.23
C THR A 156 -6.83 -7.39 -7.87
N GLN A 157 -6.11 -6.57 -7.11
CA GLN A 157 -6.54 -6.10 -5.79
C GLN A 157 -6.50 -4.57 -5.79
N TYR A 158 -7.57 -3.96 -5.28
CA TYR A 158 -7.70 -2.51 -5.09
C TYR A 158 -7.44 -2.24 -3.61
N VAL A 159 -6.36 -1.53 -3.29
CA VAL A 159 -5.95 -1.28 -1.90
C VAL A 159 -6.80 -0.15 -1.33
N GLY A 160 -7.49 -0.41 -0.21
CA GLY A 160 -8.35 0.58 0.45
C GLY A 160 -9.78 0.64 -0.07
N GLU A 161 -10.12 -0.12 -1.12
CA GLU A 161 -11.45 -0.12 -1.75
C GLU A 161 -11.97 -1.54 -1.99
N GLU A 162 -13.27 -1.75 -1.71
CA GLU A 162 -13.97 -2.97 -2.09
C GLU A 162 -14.52 -2.84 -3.51
N HIS A 163 -13.75 -3.30 -4.49
CA HIS A 163 -14.13 -3.20 -5.90
C HIS A 163 -14.64 -4.55 -6.45
N PRO A 164 -15.76 -4.61 -7.19
CA PRO A 164 -16.35 -5.87 -7.68
C PRO A 164 -15.41 -6.65 -8.62
N ASN A 165 -14.54 -5.97 -9.38
CA ASN A 165 -13.53 -6.63 -10.22
C ASN A 165 -12.38 -7.29 -9.42
N SER A 166 -12.30 -7.10 -8.09
CA SER A 166 -11.29 -7.76 -7.25
C SER A 166 -11.45 -9.28 -7.25
N LYS A 167 -12.70 -9.78 -7.42
CA LYS A 167 -12.99 -11.22 -7.50
C LYS A 167 -12.54 -11.86 -8.82
N LYS A 168 -12.32 -11.08 -9.88
CA LYS A 168 -11.99 -11.59 -11.22
C LYS A 168 -10.57 -12.15 -11.25
N VAL A 169 -10.43 -13.36 -11.78
CA VAL A 169 -9.12 -13.99 -12.03
C VAL A 169 -8.95 -14.26 -13.52
N VAL A 170 -7.73 -14.06 -14.03
CA VAL A 170 -7.38 -14.35 -15.41
C VAL A 170 -6.32 -15.45 -15.45
N LEU A 171 -6.60 -16.54 -16.16
CA LEU A 171 -5.65 -17.58 -16.50
C LEU A 171 -5.07 -17.30 -17.88
N LYS A 172 -3.75 -17.39 -17.99
CA LYS A 172 -3.01 -17.32 -19.26
C LYS A 172 -1.98 -18.45 -19.29
N CYS A 173 -1.97 -19.22 -20.38
CA CYS A 173 -0.92 -20.20 -20.66
C CYS A 173 -0.54 -20.15 -22.15
N ASN A 174 0.72 -20.45 -22.45
CA ASN A 174 1.17 -20.68 -23.82
C ASN A 174 0.87 -22.14 -24.17
N VAL A 175 0.33 -22.41 -25.34
CA VAL A 175 -0.10 -23.76 -25.72
C VAL A 175 1.12 -24.66 -25.96
N ALA A 176 2.19 -24.14 -26.56
CA ALA A 176 3.44 -24.87 -26.74
C ALA A 176 4.13 -25.30 -25.44
N ASP A 177 3.91 -24.58 -24.33
CA ASP A 177 4.58 -24.86 -23.05
C ASP A 177 3.82 -25.87 -22.18
N LEU A 178 2.66 -26.38 -22.64
CA LEU A 178 1.89 -27.39 -21.91
C LEU A 178 2.60 -28.76 -21.97
N PRO A 179 2.90 -29.40 -20.83
CA PRO A 179 3.58 -30.67 -20.81
C PRO A 179 2.67 -31.82 -21.27
N ASN A 180 3.28 -32.88 -21.81
CA ASN A 180 2.63 -34.16 -22.11
C ASN A 180 1.45 -34.05 -23.09
N MET A 181 1.61 -33.28 -24.17
CA MET A 181 0.66 -33.24 -25.28
C MET A 181 1.35 -33.49 -26.63
N SER A 182 0.72 -34.32 -27.46
CA SER A 182 1.12 -34.49 -28.86
C SER A 182 0.63 -33.32 -29.73
N GLU A 183 1.19 -33.16 -30.94
CA GLU A 183 0.76 -32.09 -31.87
C GLU A 183 -0.74 -32.19 -32.23
N GLN A 184 -1.28 -33.40 -32.33
CA GLN A 184 -2.69 -33.66 -32.59
C GLN A 184 -3.57 -33.22 -31.41
N GLU A 185 -3.12 -33.47 -30.18
CA GLU A 185 -3.81 -33.02 -28.95
C GLU A 185 -3.74 -31.51 -28.80
N LEU A 186 -2.60 -30.88 -29.12
CA LEU A 186 -2.47 -29.42 -29.11
C LEU A 186 -3.39 -28.78 -30.15
N HIS A 187 -3.52 -29.38 -31.34
CA HIS A 187 -4.47 -28.93 -32.36
C HIS A 187 -5.91 -29.02 -31.86
N ALA A 188 -6.32 -30.15 -31.27
CA ALA A 188 -7.63 -30.31 -30.66
C ALA A 188 -7.88 -29.29 -29.54
N LEU A 189 -6.90 -29.02 -28.68
CA LEU A 189 -7.00 -28.01 -27.63
C LEU A 189 -7.23 -26.60 -28.21
N LYS A 190 -6.51 -26.24 -29.28
CA LYS A 190 -6.68 -24.95 -29.97
C LYS A 190 -8.08 -24.79 -30.55
N LEU A 191 -8.65 -25.88 -31.10
CA LEU A 191 -10.02 -25.89 -31.62
C LEU A 191 -11.06 -25.75 -30.51
N LEU A 192 -10.94 -26.52 -29.41
CA LEU A 192 -11.85 -26.44 -28.26
C LEU A 192 -11.81 -25.06 -27.58
N ALA A 193 -10.64 -24.41 -27.55
CA ALA A 193 -10.48 -23.07 -26.99
C ALA A 193 -11.18 -21.97 -27.81
N THR A 194 -11.45 -22.21 -29.10
CA THR A 194 -12.12 -21.28 -30.03
C THR A 194 -11.57 -19.85 -29.94
N THR A 195 -12.38 -18.90 -29.49
CA THR A 195 -12.08 -17.47 -29.40
C THR A 195 -11.08 -17.11 -28.30
N ARG A 196 -10.82 -18.03 -27.36
CA ARG A 196 -9.92 -17.83 -26.22
C ARG A 196 -8.46 -18.07 -26.57
N TYR A 197 -8.20 -18.77 -27.68
CA TYR A 197 -6.87 -19.00 -28.21
C TYR A 197 -6.47 -17.93 -29.23
N ASP A 198 -5.21 -17.52 -29.17
CA ASP A 198 -4.60 -16.55 -30.06
C ASP A 198 -3.52 -17.22 -30.92
N TYR A 199 -3.80 -17.39 -32.21
CA TYR A 199 -2.87 -18.07 -33.12
C TYR A 199 -1.59 -17.28 -33.39
N GLN A 200 -1.57 -15.95 -33.19
CA GLN A 200 -0.39 -15.12 -33.48
C GLN A 200 0.65 -15.22 -32.36
N THR A 201 0.19 -15.29 -31.11
CA THR A 201 1.07 -15.34 -29.93
C THR A 201 1.14 -16.72 -29.27
N ASP A 202 0.39 -17.70 -29.78
CA ASP A 202 0.19 -19.05 -29.21
C ASP A 202 -0.36 -19.05 -27.77
N VAL A 203 -1.09 -18.00 -27.40
CA VAL A 203 -1.58 -17.82 -26.02
C VAL A 203 -3.04 -18.24 -25.90
N LEU A 204 -3.31 -19.12 -24.94
CA LEU A 204 -4.64 -19.40 -24.43
C LEU A 204 -4.93 -18.51 -23.21
N LYS A 205 -6.00 -17.72 -23.27
CA LYS A 205 -6.36 -16.78 -22.19
C LYS A 205 -7.85 -16.79 -21.92
N PHE A 206 -8.22 -16.97 -20.66
CA PHE A 206 -9.61 -16.83 -20.22
C PHE A 206 -9.71 -16.42 -18.75
N SER A 207 -10.86 -15.87 -18.37
CA SER A 207 -11.10 -15.31 -17.04
C SER A 207 -12.44 -15.74 -16.48
N SER A 208 -12.55 -15.76 -15.16
CA SER A 208 -13.78 -16.03 -14.43
C SER A 208 -14.05 -14.90 -13.44
N ASP A 209 -15.33 -14.56 -13.33
CA ASP A 209 -15.89 -13.56 -12.41
C ASP A 209 -17.21 -14.07 -11.80
N ARG A 210 -17.39 -15.40 -11.79
CA ARG A 210 -18.65 -16.07 -11.47
C ARG A 210 -18.87 -16.21 -9.97
N PHE A 211 -17.79 -16.41 -9.23
CA PHE A 211 -17.81 -16.64 -7.80
C PHE A 211 -17.46 -15.36 -7.03
N PRO A 212 -17.92 -15.22 -5.77
CA PRO A 212 -17.62 -14.05 -4.95
C PRO A 212 -16.14 -13.96 -4.57
N GLU A 213 -15.48 -15.09 -4.34
CA GLU A 213 -14.07 -15.11 -3.92
C GLU A 213 -13.11 -15.32 -5.11
N PRO A 214 -11.99 -14.57 -5.19
CA PRO A 214 -10.98 -14.77 -6.22
C PRO A 214 -10.42 -16.20 -6.23
N ARG A 215 -10.26 -16.82 -5.05
CA ARG A 215 -9.75 -18.19 -4.93
C ARG A 215 -10.68 -19.21 -5.59
N GLN A 216 -11.98 -19.04 -5.43
CA GLN A 216 -13.00 -19.90 -6.08
C GLN A 216 -12.96 -19.72 -7.60
N ASN A 217 -12.86 -18.48 -8.07
CA ASN A 217 -12.69 -18.17 -9.49
C ASN A 217 -11.41 -18.80 -10.07
N ALA A 218 -10.29 -18.77 -9.35
CA ALA A 218 -9.04 -19.41 -9.76
C ALA A 218 -9.18 -20.94 -9.85
N LYS A 219 -9.79 -21.58 -8.84
CA LYS A 219 -10.05 -23.02 -8.84
C LYS A 219 -10.97 -23.43 -10.00
N TYR A 220 -12.02 -22.66 -10.26
CA TYR A 220 -12.87 -22.91 -11.41
C TYR A 220 -12.09 -22.86 -12.74
N LEU A 221 -11.16 -21.92 -12.89
CA LEU A 221 -10.30 -21.83 -14.08
C LEU A 221 -9.36 -23.04 -14.21
N SER A 222 -8.81 -23.54 -13.10
CA SER A 222 -7.99 -24.76 -13.13
C SER A 222 -8.81 -25.97 -13.54
N ASP A 223 -10.03 -26.11 -13.01
CA ASP A 223 -10.91 -27.23 -13.34
C ASP A 223 -11.33 -27.20 -14.81
N VAL A 224 -11.61 -26.01 -15.35
CA VAL A 224 -11.91 -25.82 -16.78
C VAL A 224 -10.71 -26.13 -17.65
N LEU A 225 -9.50 -25.70 -17.28
CA LEU A 225 -8.29 -26.03 -18.03
C LEU A 225 -8.04 -27.54 -18.04
N ASN A 226 -8.17 -28.21 -16.89
CA ASN A 226 -8.01 -29.66 -16.80
C ASN A 226 -9.03 -30.39 -17.67
N LYS A 227 -10.29 -29.95 -17.66
CA LYS A 227 -11.33 -30.49 -18.56
C LYS A 227 -10.96 -30.29 -20.04
N LEU A 228 -10.51 -29.11 -20.43
CA LEU A 228 -10.06 -28.84 -21.80
C LEU A 228 -8.90 -29.77 -22.22
N ILE A 229 -7.95 -30.01 -21.33
CA ILE A 229 -6.83 -30.92 -21.56
C ILE A 229 -7.31 -32.36 -21.73
N LEU A 230 -8.25 -32.82 -20.90
CA LEU A 230 -8.82 -34.16 -20.97
C LEU A 230 -9.60 -34.37 -22.27
N GLU A 231 -10.46 -33.42 -22.65
CA GLU A 231 -11.24 -33.47 -23.89
C GLU A 231 -10.33 -33.42 -25.14
N ALA A 232 -9.28 -32.61 -25.10
CA ALA A 232 -8.30 -32.55 -26.19
C ALA A 232 -7.57 -33.89 -26.38
N LYS A 233 -7.29 -34.61 -25.28
CA LYS A 233 -6.66 -35.93 -25.31
C LYS A 233 -7.60 -37.02 -25.81
N ALA A 234 -8.86 -36.99 -25.40
CA ALA A 234 -9.85 -37.97 -25.84
C ALA A 234 -10.14 -37.87 -27.35
N ASN A 235 -10.28 -36.65 -27.87
CA ASN A 235 -10.81 -36.41 -29.20
C ASN A 235 -9.74 -36.02 -30.24
N ALA A 236 -8.45 -36.21 -29.92
CA ALA A 236 -7.32 -35.77 -30.77
C ALA A 236 -7.37 -36.31 -32.22
N LYS A 237 -7.96 -37.48 -32.43
CA LYS A 237 -8.06 -38.11 -33.76
C LYS A 237 -9.22 -37.56 -34.61
N GLU A 238 -10.31 -37.13 -33.97
CA GLU A 238 -11.52 -36.67 -34.65
C GLU A 238 -11.33 -35.28 -35.26
N PHE A 239 -10.53 -34.44 -34.61
CA PHE A 239 -10.33 -33.04 -35.00
C PHE A 239 -9.21 -32.81 -36.02
N LYS A 240 -8.69 -33.85 -36.68
CA LYS A 240 -7.59 -33.71 -37.65
C LYS A 240 -8.00 -32.93 -38.90
N ASP A 241 -9.23 -33.14 -39.36
CA ASP A 241 -9.71 -32.59 -40.63
C ASP A 241 -10.28 -31.17 -40.47
N VAL A 242 -10.40 -30.67 -39.24
CA VAL A 242 -11.00 -29.36 -38.95
C VAL A 242 -9.92 -28.28 -38.90
N PRO A 243 -9.94 -27.27 -39.79
CA PRO A 243 -8.95 -26.21 -39.74
C PRO A 243 -9.17 -25.25 -38.57
N LEU A 244 -8.09 -24.69 -38.03
CA LEU A 244 -8.14 -23.67 -36.98
C LEU A 244 -8.85 -22.39 -37.46
N ASP A 245 -9.91 -21.98 -36.77
CA ASP A 245 -10.58 -20.70 -37.02
C ASP A 245 -9.75 -19.51 -36.52
N LYS A 246 -9.46 -18.57 -37.43
CA LYS A 246 -8.64 -17.36 -37.21
C LYS A 246 -9.45 -16.05 -37.26
N ARG A 247 -10.76 -16.13 -37.51
CA ARG A 247 -11.63 -14.98 -37.81
C ARG A 247 -11.65 -13.94 -36.68
N HIS A 248 -11.73 -14.37 -35.43
CA HIS A 248 -11.77 -13.47 -34.27
C HIS A 248 -10.49 -12.65 -34.10
N ILE A 249 -9.33 -13.26 -34.35
CA ILE A 249 -8.03 -12.57 -34.27
C ILE A 249 -7.87 -11.61 -35.44
N ASN A 250 -8.29 -12.00 -36.65
CA ASN A 250 -8.28 -11.11 -37.80
C ASN A 250 -9.17 -9.89 -37.56
N ALA A 251 -10.41 -10.08 -37.10
CA ALA A 251 -11.31 -8.98 -36.75
C ALA A 251 -10.72 -8.06 -35.66
N ARG A 252 -10.08 -8.64 -34.63
CA ARG A 252 -9.39 -7.88 -33.59
C ARG A 252 -8.17 -7.11 -34.13
N THR A 253 -7.45 -7.68 -35.08
CA THR A 253 -6.31 -7.03 -35.75
C THR A 253 -6.79 -5.88 -36.62
N MET A 254 -7.88 -6.06 -37.38
CA MET A 254 -8.50 -5.00 -38.20
C MET A 254 -8.97 -3.81 -37.35
N ARG A 255 -9.47 -4.05 -36.13
CA ARG A 255 -9.85 -2.98 -35.19
C ARG A 255 -8.64 -2.22 -34.63
N LYS A 256 -7.46 -2.84 -34.60
CA LYS A 256 -6.24 -2.21 -34.11
C LYS A 256 -5.53 -1.53 -35.27
N LYS A 257 -5.31 -0.22 -35.18
CA LYS A 257 -4.37 0.46 -36.10
C LYS A 257 -2.98 -0.14 -35.89
N THR A 258 -2.56 -1.01 -36.80
CA THR A 258 -1.23 -1.61 -36.76
C THR A 258 -0.32 -0.74 -37.61
N LYS A 259 0.78 -0.23 -37.03
CA LYS A 259 1.98 0.09 -37.81
C LYS A 259 2.56 -1.27 -38.22
N GLY A 260 1.98 -1.92 -39.23
CA GLY A 260 2.40 -3.26 -39.62
C GLY A 260 3.87 -3.29 -40.05
N LYS A 261 4.45 -4.50 -40.13
CA LYS A 261 5.77 -4.83 -40.74
C LYS A 261 6.02 -4.16 -42.11
N ILE A 262 4.97 -3.65 -42.75
CA ILE A 262 5.00 -2.92 -44.01
C ILE A 262 5.79 -1.60 -43.89
N ASN A 263 5.92 -1.05 -42.69
CA ASN A 263 6.58 0.24 -42.45
C ASN A 263 7.97 0.09 -41.79
N GLU A 264 8.62 -1.07 -41.93
CA GLU A 264 10.01 -1.22 -41.50
C GLU A 264 10.94 -0.51 -42.51
N PHE A 265 12.01 0.08 -42.00
CA PHE A 265 13.00 0.72 -42.87
C PHE A 265 13.68 -0.37 -43.73
N PRO A 266 13.74 -0.21 -45.06
CA PRO A 266 14.42 -1.20 -45.90
C PRO A 266 15.89 -1.33 -45.51
N LYS A 267 16.33 -2.57 -45.25
CA LYS A 267 17.74 -2.83 -44.89
C LYS A 267 18.72 -2.36 -45.96
N GLU A 268 18.32 -2.42 -47.23
CA GLU A 268 19.13 -1.94 -48.36
C GLU A 268 19.36 -0.42 -48.34
N TRP A 269 18.51 0.33 -47.63
CA TRP A 269 18.65 1.78 -47.47
C TRP A 269 19.50 2.14 -46.25
N GLU A 270 19.92 1.16 -45.45
CA GLU A 270 20.86 1.40 -44.37
C GLU A 270 22.18 1.87 -44.99
N ARG A 271 22.62 3.07 -44.62
CA ARG A 271 23.89 3.66 -45.06
C ARG A 271 24.85 3.71 -43.88
N PRO A 272 25.48 2.58 -43.49
CA PRO A 272 26.42 2.56 -42.37
C PRO A 272 27.62 3.50 -42.59
N GLN A 273 27.97 3.82 -43.85
CA GLN A 273 29.00 4.80 -44.18
C GLN A 273 28.66 6.23 -43.77
N ASP A 274 27.35 6.57 -43.70
CA ASP A 274 26.86 7.88 -43.28
C ASP A 274 26.67 7.94 -41.75
N ALA A 275 26.89 6.83 -41.04
CA ALA A 275 26.81 6.81 -39.59
C ALA A 275 27.90 7.71 -39.00
N PRO A 276 27.57 8.56 -38.00
CA PRO A 276 28.54 9.44 -37.38
C PRO A 276 29.64 8.61 -36.73
N LYS A 277 30.89 8.81 -37.18
CA LYS A 277 32.05 8.21 -36.54
C LYS A 277 32.19 8.76 -35.12
N GLU A 278 32.62 7.93 -34.17
CA GLU A 278 32.85 8.39 -32.81
C GLU A 278 33.88 9.54 -32.84
N PRO A 279 33.53 10.72 -32.27
CA PRO A 279 34.46 11.83 -32.22
C PRO A 279 35.62 11.49 -31.28
N PHE A 280 36.81 11.95 -31.64
CA PHE A 280 38.00 11.79 -30.81
C PHE A 280 37.89 12.66 -29.55
N ASP A 281 37.69 12.04 -28.40
CA ASP A 281 37.68 12.69 -27.09
C ASP A 281 39.00 12.41 -26.35
N ALA A 282 39.94 13.34 -26.50
CA ALA A 282 41.26 13.27 -25.87
C ALA A 282 41.18 13.23 -24.34
N ALA A 283 40.24 13.98 -23.74
CA ALA A 283 40.11 14.06 -22.28
C ALA A 283 39.65 12.71 -21.70
N ARG A 284 38.68 12.06 -22.36
CA ARG A 284 38.24 10.71 -21.98
C ARG A 284 39.34 9.67 -22.11
N LEU A 285 40.17 9.74 -23.14
CA LEU A 285 41.30 8.84 -23.33
C LEU A 285 42.38 9.03 -22.26
N ILE A 286 42.71 10.28 -21.92
CA ILE A 286 43.67 10.60 -20.87
C ILE A 286 43.16 10.17 -19.49
N LEU A 287 41.86 10.34 -19.21
CA LEU A 287 41.26 9.85 -17.97
C LEU A 287 41.28 8.31 -17.90
N LYS A 288 41.05 7.63 -19.02
CA LYS A 288 41.11 6.17 -19.09
C LYS A 288 42.54 5.65 -18.92
N SER A 289 43.55 6.34 -19.45
CA SER A 289 44.96 5.94 -19.33
C SER A 289 45.55 6.18 -17.94
N LYS A 290 44.96 7.09 -17.14
CA LYS A 290 45.40 7.37 -15.76
C LYS A 290 44.79 6.43 -14.70
N ASN A 291 43.73 5.69 -15.06
CA ASN A 291 43.05 4.73 -14.19
C ASN A 291 43.46 3.26 -14.46
N LEU A 292 44.46 3.06 -15.31
CA LEU A 292 45.17 1.79 -15.59
C LEU A 292 46.55 1.86 -14.92
#